data_AF-A0A661P4U6-F1
#
_entry.id   AF-A0A661P4U6-F1
#
_cell.length_a   1.000
_cell.length_b   1.000
_cell.length_c   1.000
_cell.angle_alpha   90.00
_cell.angle_beta   90.00
_cell.angle_gamma   90.00
#
_symmetry.space_group_name_H-M   'P 1'
#
loop_
_entity.id
_entity.type
_entity.pdbx_description
1 polymer ?
#
loop_
_entity_poly.entity_id
_entity_poly.type
_entity_poly.pdbx_seq_one_letter_code
_entity_poly.pdbx_strand_id
1 'polypeptide(L)' 'RKACRQLESLFLSQLLKEMRKTVPHGGAIPEHNGASLYQSLFDNHLADLLAKQQATGLGDYFYRELLDTEGKIS' A
#
# COMPACT_ATOMS: atom_id res chain seq x y z
N ARG A 1 4.82 15.77 -4.74
CA ARG A 1 5.70 14.62 -4.40
C ARG A 1 5.40 13.99 -3.03
N LYS A 2 5.43 14.71 -1.90
CA LYS A 2 5.12 14.13 -0.56
C LYS A 2 3.72 13.49 -0.50
N ALA A 3 2.70 14.19 -0.98
CA ALA A 3 1.34 13.65 -1.07
C ALA A 3 1.26 12.37 -1.92
N CYS A 4 1.94 12.33 -3.07
CA CYS A 4 1.99 11.15 -3.94
C CYS A 4 2.64 9.95 -3.26
N ARG A 5 3.70 10.17 -2.45
CA ARG A 5 4.32 9.10 -1.64
C ARG A 5 3.38 8.59 -0.54
N GLN A 6 2.61 9.46 0.08
CA GLN A 6 1.59 9.04 1.04
C GLN A 6 0.48 8.23 0.36
N LEU A 7 0.10 8.61 -0.85
CA LEU A 7 -0.89 7.89 -1.66
C LEU A 7 -0.37 6.51 -2.09
N GLU A 8 0.91 6.42 -2.48
CA GLU A 8 1.60 5.15 -2.72
C GLU A 8 1.61 4.26 -1.48
N SER A 9 1.95 4.80 -0.30
CA SER A 9 1.91 4.04 0.96
C SER A 9 0.52 3.49 1.27
N LEU A 10 -0.54 4.31 1.13
CA LEU A 10 -1.92 3.85 1.34
C LEU A 10 -2.31 2.75 0.35
N PHE A 11 -1.96 2.93 -0.92
CA PHE A 11 -2.26 1.95 -1.96
C PHE A 11 -1.53 0.63 -1.74
N LEU A 12 -0.25 0.68 -1.38
CA LEU A 12 0.55 -0.51 -1.07
C LEU A 12 0.03 -1.25 0.16
N SER A 13 -0.38 -0.53 1.21
CA SER A 13 -1.00 -1.15 2.39
C SER A 13 -2.27 -1.91 2.00
N GLN A 14 -3.12 -1.30 1.17
CA GLN A 14 -4.34 -1.96 0.67
C GLN A 14 -4.01 -3.17 -0.22
N LEU A 15 -3.00 -3.06 -1.09
CA LEU A 15 -2.54 -4.19 -1.90
C LEU A 15 -2.05 -5.36 -1.05
N LEU A 16 -1.19 -5.10 -0.07
CA LEU A 16 -0.67 -6.12 0.85
C LEU A 16 -1.80 -6.83 1.59
N LYS A 17 -2.80 -6.07 2.04
CA LYS A 17 -4.00 -6.62 2.68
C LYS A 17 -4.78 -7.54 1.74
N GLU A 18 -5.02 -7.14 0.50
CA GLU A 18 -5.74 -8.00 -0.46
C GLU A 18 -4.93 -9.23 -0.87
N MET A 19 -3.61 -9.11 -1.06
CA MET A 19 -2.71 -10.24 -1.30
C MET A 19 -2.77 -11.25 -0.15
N ARG A 20 -2.78 -10.78 1.11
CA ARG A 20 -2.90 -11.63 2.29
C ARG A 20 -4.20 -12.44 2.30
N LYS A 21 -5.32 -11.85 1.86
CA LYS A 21 -6.61 -12.57 1.75
C LYS A 21 -6.59 -13.68 0.70
N THR A 22 -5.67 -13.65 -0.27
CA THR A 22 -5.51 -14.74 -1.24
C THR A 22 -4.77 -15.94 -0.68
N VAL A 23 -4.16 -15.82 0.51
CA VAL A 23 -3.51 -16.94 1.20
C VAL A 23 -4.58 -17.84 1.84
N PRO A 24 -4.62 -19.15 1.53
CA PRO A 24 -5.64 -20.05 2.08
C PRO A 24 -5.59 -20.13 3.61
N HIS A 25 -6.74 -20.00 4.27
CA HIS A 25 -6.89 -20.00 5.74
C HIS A 25 -6.82 -21.40 6.39
N GLY A 26 -6.09 -22.35 5.79
CA GLY A 26 -6.08 -23.78 6.18
C GLY A 26 -4.79 -24.32 6.80
N GLY A 27 -3.82 -23.45 7.13
CA GLY A 27 -2.53 -23.84 7.71
C GLY A 27 -2.51 -23.92 9.24
N ALA A 28 -1.40 -24.42 9.80
CA ALA A 28 -1.17 -24.67 11.24
C ALA A 28 -1.25 -23.45 12.19
N ILE A 29 -1.62 -22.26 11.69
CA ILE A 29 -1.75 -21.04 12.48
C ILE A 29 -3.24 -20.71 12.59
N PRO A 30 -3.86 -20.89 13.77
CA PRO A 30 -5.26 -20.54 13.97
C PRO A 30 -5.45 -19.03 13.81
N GLU A 31 -6.55 -18.62 13.18
CA GLU A 31 -6.94 -17.21 13.14
C GLU A 31 -7.30 -16.74 14.55
N HIS A 32 -6.44 -15.92 15.14
CA HIS A 32 -6.72 -15.24 16.41
C HIS A 32 -7.07 -13.79 16.12
N ASN A 33 -8.15 -13.28 16.71
CA ASN A 33 -8.63 -11.89 16.49
C ASN A 33 -7.56 -10.82 16.79
N GLY A 34 -6.59 -11.08 17.67
CA GLY A 34 -5.46 -10.16 17.94
C GLY A 34 -4.39 -10.14 16.84
N ALA A 35 -4.31 -11.18 16.00
CA ALA A 35 -3.33 -11.24 14.92
C ALA A 35 -3.66 -10.23 13.80
N SER A 36 -4.95 -9.96 13.54
CA SER A 36 -5.37 -9.07 12.45
C SER A 36 -4.93 -7.61 12.67
N LEU A 37 -4.94 -7.14 13.92
CA LEU A 37 -4.45 -5.80 14.27
C LEU A 37 -2.94 -5.70 14.03
N TYR A 38 -2.17 -6.66 14.52
CA TYR A 38 -0.71 -6.69 14.33
C TYR A 38 -0.34 -6.78 12.84
N GLN A 39 -1.05 -7.62 12.09
CA GLN A 39 -0.88 -7.74 10.64
C GLN A 39 -1.17 -6.42 9.92
N SER A 40 -2.22 -5.70 10.31
CA SER A 40 -2.55 -4.39 9.73
C SER A 40 -1.47 -3.34 10.05
N LEU A 41 -0.94 -3.33 11.28
CA LEU A 41 0.17 -2.46 11.66
C LEU A 41 1.44 -2.79 10.87
N PHE A 42 1.72 -4.08 10.68
CA PHE A 42 2.84 -4.54 9.87
C PHE A 42 2.70 -4.12 8.40
N ASP A 43 1.53 -4.34 7.80
CA ASP A 43 1.26 -3.99 6.40
C ASP A 43 1.43 -2.47 6.17
N ASN A 44 0.93 -1.64 7.11
CA ASN A 44 1.11 -0.19 7.07
C ASN A 44 2.58 0.23 7.17
N HIS A 45 3.34 -0.35 8.09
CA HIS A 45 4.77 -0.03 8.24
C HIS A 45 5.59 -0.47 7.03
N LEU A 46 5.31 -1.67 6.50
CA LEU A 46 5.96 -2.18 5.31
C LEU A 46 5.66 -1.29 4.10
N ALA A 47 4.40 -0.91 3.90
CA ALA A 47 4.00 -0.01 2.83
C ALA A 47 4.68 1.37 2.91
N ASP A 48 4.81 1.94 4.11
CA ASP A 48 5.53 3.21 4.31
C ASP A 48 7.03 3.09 4.00
N LEU A 49 7.67 1.98 4.39
CA LEU A 49 9.08 1.71 4.03
C LEU A 49 9.26 1.58 2.52
N LEU A 50 8.39 0.83 1.85
CA LEU A 50 8.44 0.63 0.40
C LEU A 50 8.22 1.94 -0.36
N ALA A 51 7.23 2.75 0.06
CA ALA A 51 6.96 4.06 -0.53
C ALA A 51 8.11 5.06 -0.31
N LYS A 52 8.75 5.03 0.87
CA LYS A 52 9.94 5.86 1.16
C LYS A 52 11.13 5.51 0.29
N GLN A 53 11.33 4.22 0.02
CA GLN A 53 12.40 3.74 -0.85
C GLN A 53 12.08 3.89 -2.35
N GLN A 54 10.89 4.38 -2.71
CA GLN A 54 10.39 4.41 -4.09
C GLN A 54 10.49 3.03 -4.77
N ALA A 55 10.24 1.96 -4.00
CA ALA A 55 10.50 0.59 -4.43
C ALA A 55 9.67 0.16 -5.64
N THR A 56 8.53 0.81 -5.90
CA THR A 56 7.57 0.40 -6.94
C THR A 56 7.44 1.40 -8.10
N GLY A 57 7.95 2.63 -7.94
CA GLY A 57 7.76 3.71 -8.91
C GLY A 57 6.32 4.25 -9.00
N LEU A 58 5.38 3.72 -8.22
CA LEU A 58 3.97 4.14 -8.23
C LEU A 58 3.79 5.59 -7.79
N GLY A 59 4.59 6.07 -6.84
CA GLY A 59 4.54 7.47 -6.41
C GLY A 59 4.85 8.46 -7.54
N ASP A 60 5.77 8.10 -8.44
CA ASP A 60 6.11 8.93 -9.61
C ASP A 60 5.05 8.78 -10.71
N TYR A 61 4.47 7.59 -10.87
CA TYR A 61 3.30 7.39 -11.73
C TYR A 61 2.13 8.29 -11.30
N PHE A 62 1.75 8.27 -10.03
CA PHE A 62 0.68 9.13 -9.50
C PHE A 62 1.00 10.61 -9.66
N TYR A 63 2.26 11.01 -9.47
CA TYR A 63 2.66 12.39 -9.67
C TYR A 63 2.51 12.82 -11.14
N ARG A 64 2.87 11.96 -12.09
CA ARG A 64 2.72 12.24 -13.52
C ARG A 64 1.25 12.29 -13.93
N GLU A 65 0.43 11.38 -13.43
CA GLU A 65 -1.02 11.36 -13.72
C GLU A 65 -1.72 12.63 -13.23
N LEU A 66 -1.36 13.12 -12.04
CA LEU A 66 -1.90 14.37 -11.51
C LEU A 66 -1.53 15.57 -12.40
N LEU A 67 -0.29 15.65 -12.87
CA LEU A 67 0.14 16.73 -13.77
C LEU A 67 -0.56 16.68 -15.13
N ASP A 68 -0.73 15.48 -15.70
CA ASP A 68 -1.47 15.29 -16.95
C ASP A 68 -2.95 15.66 -16.79
N THR A 69 -3.54 15.34 -15.64
CA THR A 69 -4.92 15.71 -15.33
C THR A 69 -5.08 17.22 -15.14
N GLU A 70 -4.18 17.89 -14.42
CA GLU A 70 -4.20 19.36 -14.27
C GLU A 70 -4.03 20.07 -15.63
N GLY A 71 -3.18 19.55 -16.51
CA GLY A 71 -2.98 20.09 -17.87
C GLY A 71 -4.16 19.88 -18.83
N LYS A 72 -5.07 18.94 -18.55
CA LYS A 72 -6.32 18.73 -19.32
C LYS A 72 -7.49 19.57 -18.83
N ILE A 73 -7.39 20.17 -17.65
CA ILE A 73 -8.46 20.95 -17.01
C ILE A 73 -8.23 22.47 -17.22
N SER A 74 -7.01 22.89 -17.57
CA SER A 74 -6.69 24.26 -18.03
C SER A 74 -6.80 24.38 -19.55
#